data_AF-A0A7J3CIR7-F1
#
_entry.id   AF-A0A7J3CIR7-F1
#
_cell.length_a   1.000
_cell.length_b   1.000
_cell.length_c   1.000
_cell.angle_alpha   90.00
_cell.angle_beta   90.00
_cell.angle_gamma   90.00
#
_symmetry.space_group_name_H-M   'P 1'
#
loop_
_entity.id
_entity.type
_entity.pdbx_description
1 polymer ?
#
loop_
_entity_poly.entity_id
_entity_poly.type
_entity_poly.pdbx_seq_one_letter_code
_entity_poly.pdbx_strand_id
1 'polypeptide(L)'
;GGIYGEGLNHLINAARRNIGVKVIAVNNGLFSLTTGQVAPTTLKGVKTKTTPLGNLDLPIAPIPLMLSSGATFVARGFAGDIEHLSYIFKEAFKHRGFALVDVLSPCVTFNKIQTYDWYRQRVYKLEEKNHDKKDFNKALEKAFEDIKTNYEKMPIGIFYQNEDEEALEEKDIVLKKGPLVKRKKVSKEELKKFVEESI
;
A
#
# COMPACT_ATOMS: atom_id res chain seq x y z
N GLY A 1 -5.38 -9.75 -3.17
CA GLY A 1 -4.95 -11.14 -2.98
C GLY A 1 -3.68 -11.19 -2.16
N GLY A 2 -2.52 -11.33 -2.81
CA GLY A 2 -1.24 -11.51 -2.10
C GLY A 2 -0.89 -10.44 -1.07
N ILE A 3 -1.12 -9.16 -1.37
CA ILE A 3 -0.78 -8.07 -0.43
C ILE A 3 -1.82 -7.93 0.69
N TYR A 4 -3.10 -7.72 0.35
CA TYR A 4 -4.14 -7.42 1.35
C TYR A 4 -4.79 -8.65 2.00
N GLY A 5 -4.47 -9.86 1.53
CA GLY A 5 -4.94 -11.12 2.10
C GLY A 5 -3.81 -11.81 2.85
N GLU A 6 -3.10 -12.69 2.17
CA GLU A 6 -2.01 -13.49 2.74
C GLU A 6 -0.91 -12.63 3.38
N GLY A 7 -0.55 -11.51 2.73
CA GLY A 7 0.54 -10.63 3.15
C GLY A 7 0.15 -9.53 4.14
N LEU A 8 -1.11 -9.46 4.59
CA LEU A 8 -1.64 -8.29 5.31
C LEU A 8 -0.85 -7.97 6.58
N ASN A 9 -0.52 -8.99 7.37
CA ASN A 9 0.24 -8.79 8.61
C ASN A 9 1.66 -8.27 8.33
N HIS A 10 2.30 -8.74 7.26
CA HIS A 10 3.63 -8.25 6.86
C HIS A 10 3.57 -6.79 6.39
N LEU A 11 2.53 -6.45 5.62
CA LEU A 11 2.29 -5.10 5.14
C LEU A 11 2.16 -4.11 6.30
N ILE A 12 1.31 -4.42 7.29
CA ILE A 12 1.09 -3.59 8.47
C ILE A 12 2.40 -3.41 9.25
N ASN A 13 3.17 -4.49 9.48
CA ASN A 13 4.41 -4.39 10.23
C ASN A 13 5.53 -3.65 9.46
N ALA A 14 5.56 -3.72 8.13
CA ALA A 14 6.46 -2.93 7.31
C ALA A 14 6.16 -1.42 7.43
N ALA A 15 4.87 -1.06 7.41
CA ALA A 15 4.41 0.31 7.63
C ALA A 15 4.77 0.82 9.03
N ARG A 16 4.41 0.08 10.09
CA ARG A 16 4.71 0.43 11.49
C ARG A 16 6.19 0.65 11.76
N ARG A 17 7.06 -0.12 11.10
CA ARG A 17 8.51 0.01 11.23
C ARG A 17 9.08 1.15 10.39
N ASN A 18 8.31 1.73 9.48
CA ASN A 18 8.75 2.72 8.50
C ASN A 18 9.98 2.25 7.70
N ILE A 19 9.98 0.98 7.26
CA ILE A 19 11.08 0.40 6.47
C ILE A 19 11.12 1.09 5.10
N GLY A 20 12.31 1.35 4.54
CA GLY A 20 12.52 1.96 3.22
C GLY A 20 12.05 1.14 2.01
N VAL A 21 10.91 0.45 2.11
CA VAL A 21 10.28 -0.39 1.07
C VAL A 21 9.10 0.34 0.44
N LYS A 22 8.96 0.19 -0.87
CA LYS A 22 7.85 0.73 -1.68
C LYS A 22 6.94 -0.39 -2.10
N VAL A 23 5.69 -0.36 -1.65
CA VAL A 23 4.67 -1.36 -2.00
C VAL A 23 3.75 -0.77 -3.05
N ILE A 24 3.72 -1.39 -4.22
CA ILE A 24 2.76 -1.09 -5.28
C ILE A 24 1.74 -2.22 -5.29
N ALA A 25 0.54 -1.92 -4.78
CA ALA A 25 -0.53 -2.90 -4.67
C ALA A 25 -1.44 -2.82 -5.90
N VAL A 26 -1.26 -3.74 -6.86
CA VAL A 26 -2.13 -3.84 -8.03
C VAL A 26 -3.48 -4.42 -7.62
N ASN A 27 -4.46 -3.54 -7.45
CA ASN A 27 -5.77 -3.85 -6.90
C ASN A 27 -6.82 -3.97 -8.01
N ASN A 28 -7.11 -5.21 -8.39
CA ASN A 28 -8.14 -5.55 -9.37
C ASN A 28 -9.43 -6.10 -8.74
N GLY A 29 -9.49 -6.11 -7.41
CA GLY A 29 -10.64 -6.58 -6.64
C GLY A 29 -10.86 -8.09 -6.63
N LEU A 30 -9.97 -8.94 -7.19
CA LEU A 30 -10.14 -10.41 -7.24
C LEU A 30 -8.80 -11.16 -7.11
N PHE A 31 -8.85 -12.47 -6.85
CA PHE A 31 -7.71 -13.37 -7.11
C PHE A 31 -7.67 -13.77 -8.59
N SER A 32 -7.21 -12.85 -9.43
CA SER A 32 -7.33 -13.00 -10.88
C SER A 32 -6.51 -14.17 -11.46
N LEU A 33 -5.31 -14.45 -10.92
CA LEU A 33 -4.47 -15.54 -11.42
C LEU A 33 -5.08 -16.92 -11.18
N THR A 34 -5.74 -17.12 -10.03
CA THR A 34 -6.39 -18.37 -9.68
C THR A 34 -7.82 -18.47 -10.21
N THR A 35 -8.18 -17.67 -11.22
CA THR A 35 -9.48 -17.66 -11.94
C THR A 35 -10.63 -16.85 -11.33
N GLY A 36 -10.31 -15.82 -10.53
CA GLY A 36 -11.24 -14.74 -10.21
C GLY A 36 -12.09 -14.95 -8.96
N GLN A 37 -11.54 -15.60 -7.93
CA GLN A 37 -12.18 -15.70 -6.61
C GLN A 37 -12.22 -14.35 -5.90
N VAL A 38 -13.07 -14.26 -4.86
CA VAL A 38 -13.16 -13.08 -3.98
C VAL A 38 -11.80 -12.80 -3.32
N ALA A 39 -11.32 -11.57 -3.45
CA ALA A 39 -10.19 -11.04 -2.73
C ALA A 39 -10.68 -10.15 -1.56
N PRO A 40 -9.80 -9.78 -0.61
CA PRO A 40 -10.20 -8.91 0.50
C PRO A 40 -10.71 -7.52 0.10
N THR A 41 -10.46 -7.07 -1.14
CA THR A 41 -10.94 -5.80 -1.69
C THR A 41 -12.18 -5.97 -2.60
N THR A 42 -12.72 -7.18 -2.74
CA THR A 42 -13.93 -7.43 -3.52
C THR A 42 -15.13 -6.75 -2.87
N LEU A 43 -15.87 -5.94 -3.62
CA LEU A 43 -17.07 -5.28 -3.10
C LEU A 43 -18.13 -6.30 -2.64
N LYS A 44 -18.88 -5.94 -1.60
CA LYS A 44 -19.98 -6.75 -1.10
C LYS A 44 -21.02 -6.98 -2.21
N GLY A 45 -21.55 -8.19 -2.28
CA GLY A 45 -22.53 -8.61 -3.29
C GLY A 45 -21.95 -8.98 -4.65
N VAL A 46 -20.65 -8.72 -4.92
CA VAL A 46 -20.02 -9.13 -6.17
C VAL A 46 -19.99 -10.65 -6.27
N LYS A 47 -20.59 -11.18 -7.35
CA LYS A 47 -20.62 -12.61 -7.65
C LYS A 47 -19.34 -13.04 -8.35
N THR A 48 -18.78 -14.17 -7.93
CA THR A 48 -17.64 -14.83 -8.59
C THR A 48 -17.97 -16.29 -8.84
N LYS A 49 -17.11 -17.02 -9.55
CA LYS A 49 -17.32 -18.45 -9.81
C LYS A 49 -17.42 -19.28 -8.52
N THR A 50 -16.60 -18.97 -7.52
CA THR A 50 -16.58 -19.66 -6.22
C THR A 50 -17.56 -19.07 -5.21
N THR A 51 -18.12 -17.89 -5.51
CA THR A 51 -19.06 -17.19 -4.64
C THR A 51 -20.28 -16.75 -5.45
N PRO A 52 -21.10 -17.71 -5.94
CA PRO A 52 -22.18 -17.44 -6.89
C PRO A 52 -23.33 -16.64 -6.27
N LEU A 53 -23.47 -16.67 -4.94
CA LEU A 53 -24.46 -15.88 -4.20
C LEU A 53 -23.98 -14.46 -3.88
N GLY A 54 -22.74 -14.12 -4.24
CA GLY A 54 -22.14 -12.81 -3.99
C GLY A 54 -21.26 -12.78 -2.74
N ASN A 55 -20.27 -11.88 -2.73
CA ASN A 55 -19.41 -11.66 -1.58
C ASN A 55 -20.24 -11.20 -0.36
N LEU A 56 -20.11 -11.88 0.77
CA LEU A 56 -20.82 -11.53 2.00
C LEU A 56 -20.05 -10.50 2.84
N ASP A 57 -18.73 -10.51 2.71
CA ASP A 57 -17.83 -9.72 3.54
C ASP A 57 -17.78 -8.25 3.13
N LEU A 58 -17.50 -7.39 4.10
CA LEU A 58 -17.14 -6.01 3.82
C LEU A 58 -15.69 -5.98 3.29
N PRO A 59 -15.42 -5.26 2.19
CA PRO A 59 -14.06 -5.14 1.68
C PRO A 59 -13.17 -4.40 2.67
N ILE A 60 -11.91 -4.83 2.75
CA ILE A 60 -10.85 -4.05 3.39
C ILE A 60 -10.69 -2.74 2.63
N ALA A 61 -10.55 -1.65 3.39
CA ALA A 61 -10.27 -0.32 2.88
C ALA A 61 -8.75 -0.05 2.94
N PRO A 62 -8.00 -0.15 1.82
CA PRO A 62 -6.54 -0.12 1.89
C PRO A 62 -5.97 1.21 2.40
N ILE A 63 -6.52 2.34 1.95
CA ILE A 63 -6.03 3.66 2.33
C ILE A 63 -6.26 3.93 3.83
N PRO A 64 -7.49 3.80 4.39
CA PRO A 64 -7.68 3.97 5.83
C PRO A 64 -6.87 2.98 6.68
N LEU A 65 -6.80 1.72 6.26
CA LEU A 65 -6.02 0.70 6.97
C LEU A 65 -4.57 1.13 7.12
N MET A 66 -3.98 1.66 6.05
CA MET A 66 -2.54 1.91 5.99
C MET A 66 -2.16 3.22 6.66
N LEU A 67 -3.03 4.23 6.59
CA LEU A 67 -2.95 5.40 7.46
C LEU A 67 -2.96 4.98 8.93
N SER A 68 -3.92 4.13 9.32
CA SER A 68 -4.06 3.65 10.71
C SER A 68 -2.93 2.72 11.15
N SER A 69 -2.24 2.09 10.19
CA SER A 69 -1.08 1.22 10.43
C SER A 69 0.25 1.98 10.57
N GLY A 70 0.22 3.32 10.48
CA GLY A 70 1.42 4.15 10.63
C GLY A 70 2.27 4.29 9.37
N ALA A 71 1.72 4.05 8.18
CA ALA A 71 2.43 4.32 6.94
C ALA A 71 2.69 5.83 6.79
N THR A 72 3.93 6.20 6.46
CA THR A 72 4.35 7.59 6.31
C THR A 72 4.13 8.13 4.90
N PHE A 73 3.85 7.28 3.92
CA PHE A 73 3.35 7.67 2.60
C PHE A 73 2.23 6.73 2.16
N VAL A 74 1.07 7.30 1.84
CA VAL A 74 -0.09 6.56 1.37
C VAL A 74 -0.70 7.28 0.17
N ALA A 75 -0.80 6.56 -0.94
CA ALA A 75 -1.41 7.05 -2.17
C ALA A 75 -2.31 6.00 -2.82
N ARG A 76 -3.23 6.48 -3.66
CA ARG A 76 -4.00 5.62 -4.57
C ARG A 76 -3.87 6.14 -5.99
N GLY A 77 -3.60 5.26 -6.96
CA GLY A 77 -3.57 5.62 -8.37
C GLY A 77 -4.57 4.81 -9.19
N PHE A 78 -4.79 5.22 -10.44
CA PHE A 78 -5.64 4.50 -11.38
C PHE A 78 -4.84 4.11 -12.62
N ALA A 79 -4.85 2.82 -12.98
CA ALA A 79 -4.10 2.31 -14.13
C ALA A 79 -4.53 2.92 -15.48
N GLY A 80 -5.75 3.49 -15.55
CA GLY A 80 -6.22 4.19 -16.75
C GLY A 80 -5.75 5.64 -16.88
N ASP A 81 -5.04 6.19 -15.91
CA ASP A 81 -4.39 7.51 -15.95
C ASP A 81 -2.88 7.37 -15.71
N ILE A 82 -2.15 7.09 -16.79
CA ILE A 82 -0.72 6.74 -16.75
C ILE A 82 0.13 7.91 -16.26
N GLU A 83 -0.21 9.13 -16.68
CA GLU A 83 0.55 10.33 -16.31
C GLU A 83 0.44 10.61 -14.80
N HIS A 84 -0.78 10.57 -14.26
CA HIS A 84 -0.99 10.75 -12.82
C HIS A 84 -0.38 9.61 -12.00
N LEU A 85 -0.52 8.36 -12.45
CA LEU A 85 0.08 7.21 -11.77
C LEU A 85 1.61 7.30 -11.75
N SER A 86 2.22 7.75 -12.86
CA SER A 86 3.67 7.94 -12.97
C SER A 86 4.17 9.04 -12.02
N TYR A 87 3.41 10.13 -11.87
CA TYR A 87 3.65 11.15 -10.85
C TYR A 87 3.64 10.56 -9.43
N ILE A 88 2.59 9.79 -9.08
CA ILE A 88 2.48 9.16 -7.76
C ILE A 88 3.67 8.24 -7.49
N PHE A 89 4.07 7.40 -8.46
CA PHE A 89 5.22 6.51 -8.31
C PHE A 89 6.51 7.28 -8.06
N LYS A 90 6.75 8.36 -8.82
CA LYS A 90 7.93 9.21 -8.64
C LYS A 90 8.02 9.75 -7.21
N GLU A 91 6.91 10.24 -6.67
CA GLU A 91 6.86 10.75 -5.30
C GLU A 91 7.03 9.63 -4.26
N ALA A 92 6.41 8.46 -4.47
CA ALA A 92 6.58 7.29 -3.60
C ALA A 92 8.04 6.81 -3.54
N PHE A 93 8.75 6.78 -4.67
CA PHE A 93 10.16 6.38 -4.73
C PHE A 93 11.10 7.38 -4.06
N LYS A 94 10.80 8.68 -4.12
CA LYS A 94 11.57 9.71 -3.41
C LYS A 94 11.33 9.70 -1.91
N HIS A 95 10.15 9.25 -1.47
CA HIS A 95 9.77 9.26 -0.06
C HIS A 95 10.79 8.53 0.82
N ARG A 96 11.07 9.07 2.00
CA ARG A 96 11.98 8.47 2.98
C ARG A 96 11.19 7.56 3.93
N GLY A 97 11.46 6.26 3.89
CA GLY A 97 10.71 5.26 4.66
C GLY A 97 9.64 4.52 3.84
N PHE A 98 8.61 4.00 4.52
CA PHE A 98 7.62 3.10 3.94
C PHE A 98 6.61 3.86 3.08
N ALA A 99 6.34 3.35 1.87
CA ALA A 99 5.30 3.92 1.00
C ALA A 99 4.37 2.83 0.46
N LEU A 100 3.07 3.09 0.51
CA LEU A 100 2.07 2.32 -0.22
C LEU A 100 1.48 3.15 -1.36
N VAL A 101 1.39 2.52 -2.53
CA VAL A 101 0.55 2.97 -3.65
C VAL A 101 -0.48 1.88 -3.98
N ASP A 102 -1.75 2.11 -3.64
CA ASP A 102 -2.87 1.27 -4.05
C ASP A 102 -3.27 1.60 -5.49
N VAL A 103 -3.06 0.69 -6.43
CA VAL A 103 -3.33 0.94 -7.85
C VAL A 103 -4.65 0.28 -8.24
N LEU A 104 -5.67 1.09 -8.47
CA LEU A 104 -6.94 0.65 -9.06
C LEU A 104 -6.66 0.15 -10.49
N SER A 105 -6.68 -1.17 -10.69
CA SER A 105 -6.26 -1.81 -11.94
C SER A 105 -7.34 -2.80 -12.41
N PRO A 106 -8.21 -2.43 -13.35
CA PRO A 106 -9.27 -3.31 -13.84
C PRO A 106 -8.76 -4.67 -14.35
N CYS A 107 -9.39 -5.78 -13.93
CA CYS A 107 -9.17 -7.10 -14.53
C CYS A 107 -10.21 -7.35 -15.61
N VAL A 108 -9.83 -7.16 -16.88
CA VAL A 108 -10.73 -7.30 -18.02
C VAL A 108 -11.30 -8.72 -18.18
N THR A 109 -10.62 -9.74 -17.67
CA THR A 109 -11.03 -11.16 -17.82
C THR A 109 -12.14 -11.54 -16.86
N PHE A 110 -11.99 -11.21 -15.57
CA PHE A 110 -12.86 -11.74 -14.51
C PHE A 110 -13.74 -10.68 -13.83
N ASN A 111 -13.24 -9.45 -13.63
CA ASN A 111 -14.01 -8.40 -12.95
C ASN A 111 -14.76 -7.55 -13.98
N LYS A 112 -16.00 -7.96 -14.29
CA LYS A 112 -16.86 -7.26 -15.26
C LYS A 112 -17.60 -6.05 -14.69
N ILE A 113 -17.46 -5.78 -13.39
CA ILE A 113 -18.14 -4.68 -12.70
C ILE A 113 -17.21 -3.47 -12.63
N GLN A 114 -16.03 -3.64 -12.03
CA GLN A 114 -15.06 -2.55 -11.84
C GLN A 114 -14.14 -2.42 -13.07
N THR A 115 -14.75 -2.01 -14.20
CA THR A 115 -14.07 -1.79 -15.48
C THR A 115 -13.33 -0.44 -15.52
N TYR A 116 -12.57 -0.19 -16.59
CA TYR A 116 -11.94 1.11 -16.81
C TYR A 116 -12.96 2.26 -16.82
N ASP A 117 -14.07 2.11 -17.53
CA ASP A 117 -15.09 3.16 -17.62
C ASP A 117 -15.79 3.38 -16.28
N TRP A 118 -16.03 2.30 -15.53
CA TRP A 118 -16.59 2.38 -14.18
C TRP A 118 -15.72 3.27 -13.28
N TYR A 119 -14.40 3.07 -13.29
CA TYR A 119 -13.47 3.91 -12.53
C TYR A 119 -13.38 5.33 -13.07
N ARG A 120 -13.27 5.54 -14.40
CA ARG A 120 -13.15 6.89 -15.00
C ARG A 120 -14.27 7.84 -14.59
N GLN A 121 -15.48 7.32 -14.42
CA GLN A 121 -16.65 8.11 -14.00
C GLN A 121 -16.62 8.49 -12.51
N ARG A 122 -15.80 7.81 -11.70
CA ARG A 122 -15.82 7.89 -10.23
C ARG A 122 -14.55 8.49 -9.65
N VAL A 123 -13.42 8.34 -10.33
CA VAL A 123 -12.14 8.84 -9.82
C VAL A 123 -12.01 10.34 -9.96
N TYR A 124 -11.39 10.97 -8.97
CA TYR A 124 -10.98 12.37 -9.05
C TYR A 124 -9.65 12.57 -8.32
N LYS A 125 -8.85 13.54 -8.77
CA LYS A 125 -7.51 13.78 -8.25
C LYS A 125 -7.55 14.67 -7.02
N LEU A 126 -6.90 14.24 -5.94
CA LEU A 126 -6.77 15.03 -4.71
C LEU A 126 -5.95 16.31 -4.94
N GLU A 127 -4.97 16.25 -5.84
CA GLU A 127 -4.12 17.39 -6.20
C GLU A 127 -4.94 18.55 -6.81
N GLU A 128 -6.03 18.26 -7.52
CA GLU A 128 -6.94 19.26 -8.10
C GLU A 128 -7.90 19.87 -7.06
N LYS A 129 -7.98 19.29 -5.86
CA LYS A 129 -8.87 19.73 -4.77
C LYS A 129 -8.12 20.43 -3.64
N ASN A 130 -6.86 20.80 -3.84
CA ASN A 130 -5.99 21.43 -2.82
C ASN A 130 -5.95 20.61 -1.52
N HIS A 131 -5.93 19.27 -1.64
CA HIS A 131 -5.79 18.39 -0.49
C HIS A 131 -4.43 18.59 0.17
N ASP A 132 -4.43 18.76 1.50
CA ASP A 132 -3.20 18.85 2.27
C ASP A 132 -2.71 17.44 2.65
N LYS A 133 -1.70 16.97 1.93
CA LYS A 133 -1.08 15.66 2.15
C LYS A 133 -0.31 15.55 3.47
N LYS A 134 -0.10 16.63 4.23
CA LYS A 134 0.53 16.57 5.56
C LYS A 134 -0.49 16.45 6.70
N ASP A 135 -1.76 16.71 6.43
CA ASP A 135 -2.83 16.65 7.42
C ASP A 135 -3.42 15.23 7.50
N PHE A 136 -3.10 14.52 8.58
CA PHE A 136 -3.57 13.15 8.79
C PHE A 136 -5.10 13.05 8.88
N ASN A 137 -5.77 14.04 9.49
CA ASN A 137 -7.23 13.99 9.66
C ASN A 137 -7.94 14.18 8.32
N LYS A 138 -7.48 15.14 7.51
CA LYS A 138 -8.00 15.30 6.14
C LYS A 138 -7.70 14.09 5.27
N ALA A 139 -6.52 13.49 5.42
CA ALA A 139 -6.16 12.27 4.71
C ALA A 139 -7.14 11.14 5.04
N LEU A 140 -7.46 10.95 6.33
CA LEU A 140 -8.41 9.94 6.79
C LEU A 140 -9.83 10.22 6.30
N GLU A 141 -10.27 11.49 6.32
CA GLU A 141 -11.58 11.89 5.81
C GLU A 141 -11.74 11.50 4.33
N LYS A 142 -10.74 11.86 3.51
CA LYS A 142 -10.69 11.51 2.08
C LYS A 142 -10.56 10.02 1.85
N ALA A 143 -9.80 9.32 2.68
CA ALA A 143 -9.59 7.88 2.56
C ALA A 143 -10.87 7.05 2.71
N PHE A 144 -11.89 7.58 3.41
CA PHE A 144 -13.20 6.94 3.56
C PHE A 144 -14.27 7.44 2.57
N GLU A 145 -13.95 8.39 1.69
CA GLU A 145 -14.95 9.00 0.81
C GLU A 145 -15.57 7.99 -0.17
N ASP A 146 -14.78 7.02 -0.65
CA ASP A 146 -15.29 5.94 -1.51
C ASP A 146 -16.36 5.13 -0.77
N ILE A 147 -16.07 4.64 0.44
CA ILE A 147 -17.02 3.84 1.22
C ILE A 147 -18.25 4.67 1.61
N LYS A 148 -18.07 5.92 2.05
CA LYS A 148 -19.17 6.82 2.45
C LYS A 148 -20.11 7.14 1.29
N THR A 149 -19.59 7.20 0.08
CA THR A 149 -20.37 7.49 -1.13
C THR A 149 -20.82 6.22 -1.86
N ASN A 150 -20.68 5.03 -1.23
CA ASN A 150 -20.94 3.74 -1.87
C ASN A 150 -20.24 3.59 -3.22
N TYR A 151 -18.98 4.03 -3.25
CA TYR A 151 -18.05 4.03 -4.37
C TYR A 151 -18.43 4.94 -5.54
N GLU A 152 -19.34 5.92 -5.35
CA GLU A 152 -19.65 6.91 -6.38
C GLU A 152 -18.56 7.98 -6.55
N LYS A 153 -17.75 8.23 -5.51
CA LYS A 153 -16.59 9.12 -5.58
C LYS A 153 -15.34 8.43 -5.03
N MET A 154 -14.31 8.30 -5.87
CA MET A 154 -13.09 7.58 -5.53
C MET A 154 -11.87 8.51 -5.62
N PRO A 155 -11.42 9.10 -4.51
CA PRO A 155 -10.22 9.92 -4.55
C PRO A 155 -8.99 9.09 -4.98
N ILE A 156 -8.19 9.67 -5.87
CA ILE A 156 -6.86 9.20 -6.27
C ILE A 156 -5.85 10.34 -6.06
N GLY A 157 -4.58 10.01 -5.88
CA GLY A 157 -3.52 10.93 -5.54
C GLY A 157 -2.80 10.53 -4.25
N ILE A 158 -1.99 11.45 -3.75
CA ILE A 158 -1.29 11.29 -2.47
C ILE A 158 -2.22 11.72 -1.33
N PHE A 159 -2.64 10.77 -0.50
CA PHE A 159 -3.49 11.05 0.66
C PHE A 159 -2.67 11.60 1.81
N TYR A 160 -1.50 11.00 2.07
CA TYR A 160 -0.67 11.37 3.20
C TYR A 160 0.81 11.19 2.89
N GLN A 161 1.63 12.13 3.37
CA GLN A 161 3.08 12.10 3.31
C GLN A 161 3.66 12.81 4.55
N ASN A 162 4.32 12.03 5.41
CA ASN A 162 5.05 12.50 6.59
C ASN A 162 6.55 12.26 6.42
N GLU A 163 7.30 13.34 6.31
CA GLU A 163 8.76 13.32 6.15
C GLU A 163 9.51 13.63 7.45
N ASP A 164 8.80 13.84 8.56
CA ASP A 164 9.39 14.14 9.86
C ASP A 164 9.82 12.86 10.61
N GLU A 165 9.24 11.72 10.25
CA GLU A 165 9.56 10.42 10.87
C GLU A 165 10.79 9.76 10.24
N GLU A 166 11.81 9.45 11.04
CA GLU A 166 12.99 8.69 10.58
C GLU A 166 12.58 7.30 10.05
N ALA A 167 13.25 6.83 8.99
CA ALA A 167 13.07 5.47 8.47
C ALA A 167 13.73 4.45 9.41
N LEU A 168 13.38 3.16 9.32
CA LEU A 168 13.99 2.13 10.18
C LEU A 168 15.53 2.14 10.09
N GLU A 169 16.04 2.25 8.87
CA GLU A 169 17.45 2.27 8.54
C GLU A 169 18.20 3.45 9.16
N GLU A 170 17.45 4.51 9.51
CA GLU A 170 17.91 5.74 10.13
C GLU A 170 17.61 5.79 11.64
N LYS A 171 16.82 4.87 12.19
CA LYS A 171 16.59 4.76 13.64
C LYS A 171 17.52 3.72 14.26
N ASP A 172 17.73 2.61 13.57
CA ASP A 172 18.47 1.46 14.08
C ASP A 172 20.00 1.68 14.08
N ILE A 173 20.62 1.49 15.25
CA ILE A 173 22.06 1.74 15.46
C ILE A 173 22.96 0.87 14.57
N VAL A 174 22.47 -0.33 14.23
CA VAL A 174 23.17 -1.26 13.39
C VAL A 174 23.00 -0.77 11.96
N LEU A 175 21.77 -0.64 11.47
CA LEU A 175 21.47 -0.31 10.06
C LEU A 175 22.02 1.04 9.60
N LYS A 176 22.15 2.03 10.50
CA LYS A 176 22.82 3.33 10.23
C LYS A 176 24.21 3.19 9.61
N LYS A 177 24.92 2.10 9.89
CA LYS A 177 26.26 1.80 9.35
C LYS A 177 26.22 1.31 7.89
N GLY A 178 25.09 1.37 7.21
CA GLY A 178 24.90 0.92 5.82
C GLY A 178 24.58 -0.59 5.72
N PRO A 179 24.31 -1.12 4.52
CA PRO A 179 23.83 -2.50 4.37
C PRO A 179 24.90 -3.53 4.78
N LEU A 180 24.49 -4.64 5.40
CA LEU A 180 25.39 -5.69 5.90
C LEU A 180 26.32 -6.25 4.82
N VAL A 181 25.85 -6.36 3.58
CA VAL A 181 26.64 -6.85 2.43
C VAL A 181 27.88 -5.99 2.13
N LYS A 182 27.88 -4.72 2.53
CA LYS A 182 29.03 -3.79 2.35
C LYS A 182 29.98 -3.76 3.54
N ARG A 183 29.69 -4.47 4.63
CA ARG A 183 30.50 -4.43 5.86
C ARG A 183 31.59 -5.50 5.84
N LYS A 184 32.69 -5.22 6.56
CA LYS A 184 33.73 -6.23 6.83
C LYS A 184 33.09 -7.42 7.54
N LYS A 185 33.28 -8.63 7.01
CA LYS A 185 32.87 -9.87 7.68
C LYS A 185 33.69 -10.07 8.94
N VAL A 186 33.05 -10.56 9.99
CA VAL A 186 33.74 -10.95 11.23
C VAL A 186 34.63 -12.16 10.92
N SER A 187 35.91 -12.08 11.29
CA SER A 187 36.86 -13.18 11.10
C SER A 187 36.63 -14.30 12.12
N LYS A 188 37.17 -15.49 11.85
CA LYS A 188 37.08 -16.61 12.80
C LYS A 188 37.83 -16.31 14.10
N GLU A 189 38.94 -15.56 14.01
CA GLU A 189 39.73 -15.12 15.15
C GLU A 189 38.97 -14.11 16.01
N GLU A 190 38.31 -13.12 15.38
CA GLU A 190 37.45 -12.14 16.05
C GLU A 190 36.28 -12.85 16.78
N LEU A 191 35.66 -13.85 16.14
CA LEU A 191 34.62 -14.68 16.75
C LEU A 191 35.14 -15.51 17.94
N LYS A 192 36.31 -16.13 17.80
CA LYS A 192 36.90 -16.96 18.86
C LYS A 192 37.20 -16.12 20.11
N LYS A 193 37.78 -14.94 19.91
CA LYS A 193 38.06 -13.98 20.99
C LYS A 193 36.78 -13.55 21.71
N PHE A 194 35.70 -13.26 20.98
CA PHE A 194 34.41 -12.89 21.58
C PHE A 194 33.83 -14.01 22.45
N VAL A 195 33.92 -15.27 22.01
CA VAL A 195 33.46 -16.42 22.79
C VAL A 195 34.30 -16.60 24.07
N GLU A 196 35.62 -16.47 23.96
CA GLU A 196 36.54 -16.58 25.11
C GLU A 196 36.31 -15.44 26.14
N GLU A 197 35.95 -14.24 25.71
CA GLU A 197 35.61 -13.10 26.59
C GLU A 197 34.21 -13.20 27.23
N SER A 198 33.37 -14.11 26.76
CA SER A 198 31.97 -14.27 27.21
C SER A 198 31.75 -15.45 28.17
N ILE A 199 32.83 -16.19 28.50
CA ILE A 199 32.86 -17.33 29.45
C ILE A 199 33.59 -16.88 30.72
#